data_AF-A0A4V2JW14-F1
#
_entry.id   AF-A0A4V2JW14-F1
#
_cell.length_a   1.000
_cell.length_b   1.000
_cell.length_c   1.000
_cell.angle_alpha   90.00
_cell.angle_beta   90.00
_cell.angle_gamma   90.00
#
_symmetry.space_group_name_H-M   'P 1'
#
loop_
_entity.id
_entity.type
_entity.pdbx_description
1 polymer ?
#
loop_
_entity_poly.entity_id
_entity_poly.type
_entity_poly.pdbx_seq_one_letter_code
_entity_poly.pdbx_strand_id
1 'polypeptide(L)'
;MDPEKAVKNIISDAENEYKDEICKILNDNQKYLNLFRKNIPSSSIQPQSYRTNVIPFIQPHPRYTFYMDAPKNIPSQDDPILRYIPYINTTSHENSVNIINYDETSLKENPLNYKEELRERALIKTFSHYSDLDLFNLKNLYDQKDPTVDVHLKNRFPLILAVIKTMDLSLECILNHWEKYFDTRPKTLYNDNNAFREHFCHVCMIFDCGLHEKIANIVVKGNTHINQKIICNCNKKSIKSEYQNPKKNQITDKSCLSQKNKKIKSNSSIDHTAIARVLNNASKIIPLTSCLSSLFIKFAFQWDVECNILQNINYVALSAEKFNVPIKKRPKFCTNKIVKFAHDEFFSPCVHKGSCYKNEECKCYKLNMFCEESCLCLECDNIFEGCKCKKCNNKCQCYIYYRDCTPKCGNRYRKPETFKHTCFNTDLSFYNSKKCFIGRSFVEGFGLFAGCFIKCDSFVGEYIGEVITSEEAERRGEFYEIRKSSYLFDLCHKNGDVYHTIDASKIGNPCRFINHSKNPNLRAKMFQVMGVKRIGFFAVRDIREGDELFFDYNYNQEQKKNYDLID
;
A
#
# COMPACT_ATOMS: atom_id res chain seq x y z
N MET A 1 11.77 43.34 10.65
CA MET A 1 12.20 44.00 9.39
C MET A 1 10.99 44.65 8.76
N ASP A 2 11.18 45.72 7.98
CA ASP A 2 10.14 46.24 7.09
C ASP A 2 9.77 45.15 6.06
N PRO A 3 8.50 44.70 6.00
CA PRO A 3 8.07 43.63 5.09
C PRO A 3 8.23 44.00 3.61
N GLU A 4 8.02 45.27 3.25
CA GLU A 4 8.13 45.72 1.85
C GLU A 4 9.59 45.75 1.40
N LYS A 5 10.53 46.10 2.30
CA LYS A 5 11.97 45.94 2.08
C LYS A 5 12.40 44.46 2.02
N ALA A 6 11.79 43.58 2.83
CA ALA A 6 12.08 42.16 2.78
C ALA A 6 11.64 41.51 1.45
N VAL A 7 10.45 41.85 0.93
CA VAL A 7 9.99 41.38 -0.39
C VAL A 7 10.89 41.89 -1.53
N LYS A 8 11.33 43.16 -1.48
CA LYS A 8 12.29 43.69 -2.46
C LYS A 8 13.63 42.93 -2.47
N ASN A 9 14.12 42.54 -1.29
CA ASN A 9 15.31 41.68 -1.19
C ASN A 9 15.04 40.28 -1.79
N ILE A 10 13.90 39.64 -1.45
CA ILE A 10 13.52 38.33 -1.99
C ILE A 10 13.47 38.33 -3.54
N ILE A 11 12.93 39.39 -4.13
CA ILE A 11 12.89 39.58 -5.60
C ILE A 11 14.32 39.75 -6.15
N SER A 12 15.14 40.61 -5.54
CA SER A 12 16.53 40.81 -5.94
C SER A 12 17.36 39.51 -5.87
N ASP A 13 17.14 38.70 -4.84
CA ASP A 13 17.83 37.41 -4.66
C ASP A 13 17.37 36.38 -5.71
N ALA A 14 16.07 36.38 -6.06
CA ALA A 14 15.54 35.55 -7.15
C ALA A 14 16.09 35.98 -8.52
N GLU A 15 16.26 37.28 -8.77
CA GLU A 15 16.91 37.78 -9.99
C GLU A 15 18.36 37.34 -10.13
N ASN A 16 19.12 37.38 -9.03
CA ASN A 16 20.53 36.99 -9.04
C ASN A 16 20.68 35.48 -9.29
N GLU A 17 19.90 34.64 -8.59
CA GLU A 17 19.87 33.19 -8.82
C GLU A 17 19.49 32.83 -10.26
N TYR A 18 18.49 33.50 -10.84
CA TYR A 18 18.10 33.29 -12.23
C TYR A 18 19.24 33.67 -13.21
N LYS A 19 19.91 34.81 -12.99
CA LYS A 19 21.06 35.25 -13.81
C LYS A 19 22.23 34.27 -13.75
N ASP A 20 22.56 33.75 -12.57
CA ASP A 20 23.63 32.76 -12.39
C ASP A 20 23.31 31.43 -13.07
N GLU A 21 22.07 30.98 -12.98
CA GLU A 21 21.60 29.73 -13.60
C GLU A 21 21.59 29.82 -15.13
N ILE A 22 21.09 30.92 -15.71
CA ILE A 22 21.14 31.18 -17.15
C ILE A 22 22.60 31.24 -17.64
N CYS A 23 23.49 31.93 -16.93
CA CYS A 23 24.92 31.95 -17.25
C CYS A 23 25.53 30.54 -17.27
N LYS A 24 25.14 29.66 -16.35
CA LYS A 24 25.59 28.26 -16.31
C LYS A 24 25.06 27.46 -17.51
N ILE A 25 23.76 27.55 -17.80
CA ILE A 25 23.12 26.85 -18.94
C ILE A 25 23.75 27.29 -20.27
N LEU A 26 23.98 28.58 -20.48
CA LEU A 26 24.63 29.11 -21.69
C LEU A 26 26.07 28.57 -21.83
N ASN A 27 26.84 28.56 -20.74
CA ASN A 27 28.20 28.01 -20.75
C ASN A 27 28.24 26.50 -21.04
N ASP A 28 27.27 25.72 -20.55
CA ASP A 28 27.19 24.29 -20.84
C ASP A 28 26.74 24.02 -22.29
N ASN A 29 25.76 24.77 -22.80
CA ASN A 29 25.36 24.73 -24.22
C ASN A 29 26.53 25.08 -25.16
N GLN A 30 27.36 26.06 -24.80
CA GLN A 30 28.57 26.42 -25.56
C GLN A 30 29.55 25.23 -25.68
N LYS A 31 29.72 24.42 -24.61
CA LYS A 31 30.56 23.22 -24.63
C LYS A 31 29.99 22.15 -25.58
N TYR A 32 28.68 21.90 -25.54
CA TYR A 32 28.04 20.97 -26.47
C TYR A 32 28.18 21.40 -27.92
N LEU A 33 27.93 22.67 -28.25
CA LEU A 33 28.10 23.19 -29.61
C LEU A 33 29.54 23.05 -30.13
N ASN A 34 30.55 23.19 -29.27
CA ASN A 34 31.95 22.98 -29.64
C ASN A 34 32.31 21.50 -29.87
N LEU A 35 31.62 20.55 -29.22
CA LEU A 35 31.82 19.11 -29.43
C LEU A 35 31.23 18.62 -30.77
N PHE A 36 30.11 19.17 -31.20
CA PHE A 36 29.38 18.71 -32.39
C PHE A 36 29.71 19.46 -33.69
N ARG A 37 30.49 20.56 -33.64
CA ARG A 37 30.97 21.29 -34.83
C ARG A 37 32.12 20.59 -35.57
N LYS A 38 31.86 19.40 -36.13
CA LYS A 38 32.61 18.88 -37.29
C LYS A 38 31.76 19.04 -38.54
N ASN A 39 32.04 20.08 -39.32
CA ASN A 39 31.40 20.31 -40.62
C ASN A 39 31.76 19.16 -41.58
N ILE A 40 30.81 18.29 -41.89
CA ILE A 40 30.92 17.32 -42.98
C ILE A 40 30.62 18.07 -44.29
N PRO A 41 31.54 18.14 -45.27
CA PRO A 41 31.30 18.87 -46.51
C PRO A 41 30.21 18.21 -47.35
N SER A 42 29.20 18.97 -47.77
CA SER A 42 28.06 18.48 -48.57
C SER A 42 28.46 17.85 -49.92
N SER A 43 29.68 18.11 -50.39
CA SER A 43 30.26 17.55 -51.62
C SER A 43 30.65 16.08 -51.53
N SER A 44 30.62 15.44 -50.35
CA SER A 44 30.97 14.03 -50.19
C SER A 44 29.79 13.05 -50.32
N ILE A 45 28.59 13.53 -50.65
CA ILE A 45 27.38 12.69 -50.78
C ILE A 45 27.12 12.40 -52.26
N GLN A 46 27.51 11.20 -52.73
CA GLN A 46 27.11 10.72 -54.06
C GLN A 46 25.72 10.07 -54.01
N PRO A 47 24.92 10.17 -55.10
CA PRO A 47 23.64 9.47 -55.20
C PRO A 47 23.88 7.96 -55.24
N GLN A 48 23.45 7.26 -54.18
CA GLN A 48 23.64 5.82 -54.05
C GLN A 48 22.72 5.05 -55.01
N SER A 49 23.31 4.17 -55.82
CA SER A 49 22.57 3.16 -56.57
C SER A 49 21.97 2.13 -55.61
N TYR A 50 20.65 1.97 -55.66
CA TYR A 50 19.93 1.08 -54.76
C TYR A 50 20.07 -0.39 -55.20
N ARG A 51 20.80 -1.18 -54.41
CA ARG A 51 20.67 -2.64 -54.43
C ARG A 51 19.59 -3.06 -53.44
N THR A 52 18.59 -3.80 -53.91
CA THR A 52 17.59 -4.43 -53.06
C THR A 52 18.20 -5.63 -52.34
N ASN A 53 18.72 -5.39 -51.13
CA ASN A 53 19.14 -6.48 -50.25
C ASN A 53 17.89 -7.21 -49.73
N VAL A 54 17.81 -8.52 -49.96
CA VAL A 54 16.74 -9.35 -49.41
C VAL A 54 16.94 -9.47 -47.90
N ILE A 55 16.05 -8.84 -47.13
CA ILE A 55 16.02 -8.99 -45.67
C ILE A 55 15.52 -10.41 -45.37
N PRO A 56 16.21 -11.21 -44.54
CA PRO A 56 15.72 -12.53 -44.12
C PRO A 56 14.34 -12.43 -43.49
N PHE A 57 13.43 -13.34 -43.83
CA PHE A 57 12.11 -13.35 -43.21
C PHE A 57 12.23 -13.70 -41.72
N ILE A 58 11.99 -12.70 -40.87
CA ILE A 58 11.84 -12.88 -39.42
C ILE A 58 10.36 -13.10 -39.16
N GLN A 59 9.99 -14.27 -38.62
CA GLN A 59 8.61 -14.57 -38.28
C GLN A 59 8.11 -13.55 -37.24
N PRO A 60 7.01 -12.82 -37.50
CA PRO A 60 6.51 -11.85 -36.55
C PRO A 60 5.99 -12.55 -35.29
N HIS A 61 6.39 -12.03 -34.13
CA HIS A 61 5.79 -12.40 -32.86
C HIS A 61 4.30 -12.03 -32.83
N PRO A 62 3.48 -12.75 -32.04
CA PRO A 62 2.12 -12.32 -31.76
C PRO A 62 2.07 -10.90 -31.18
N ARG A 63 0.96 -10.20 -31.38
CA ARG A 63 0.72 -8.91 -30.71
C ARG A 63 0.58 -9.13 -29.21
N TYR A 64 1.18 -8.26 -28.41
CA TYR A 64 0.97 -8.20 -26.97
C TYR A 64 0.99 -6.73 -26.53
N THR A 65 0.25 -6.42 -25.47
CA THR A 65 0.32 -5.13 -24.77
C THR A 65 1.41 -5.20 -23.71
N PHE A 66 2.13 -4.09 -23.51
CA PHE A 66 3.04 -3.98 -22.38
C PHE A 66 2.25 -4.11 -21.06
N TYR A 67 2.80 -4.87 -20.11
CA TYR A 67 2.26 -4.99 -18.76
C TYR A 67 3.41 -4.98 -17.75
N MET A 68 3.13 -4.57 -16.52
CA MET A 68 4.08 -4.61 -15.40
C MET A 68 3.92 -5.90 -14.61
N ASP A 69 5.03 -6.60 -14.34
CA ASP A 69 5.03 -7.77 -13.46
C ASP A 69 4.80 -7.34 -12.00
N ALA A 70 3.90 -8.04 -11.30
CA ALA A 70 3.52 -7.74 -9.93
C ALA A 70 3.55 -9.00 -9.06
N PRO A 71 4.12 -8.94 -7.85
CA PRO A 71 4.19 -10.09 -6.94
C PRO A 71 2.88 -10.36 -6.19
N LYS A 72 1.91 -9.43 -6.24
CA LYS A 72 0.64 -9.49 -5.50
C LYS A 72 -0.42 -8.62 -6.19
N ASN A 73 -1.69 -8.91 -5.92
CA ASN A 73 -2.82 -8.10 -6.34
C ASN A 73 -2.71 -6.65 -5.83
N ILE A 74 -3.04 -5.69 -6.70
CA ILE A 74 -2.99 -4.25 -6.41
C ILE A 74 -4.42 -3.69 -6.42
N PRO A 75 -4.92 -3.10 -5.32
CA PRO A 75 -6.21 -2.41 -5.31
C PRO A 75 -6.19 -1.22 -6.28
N SER A 76 -7.22 -1.07 -7.09
CA SER A 76 -7.40 0.09 -7.98
C SER A 76 -8.87 0.49 -7.95
N GLN A 77 -9.18 1.77 -7.74
CA GLN A 77 -10.56 2.27 -7.73
C GLN A 77 -11.01 2.78 -9.10
N ASP A 78 -10.07 3.20 -9.95
CA ASP A 78 -10.33 3.81 -11.26
C ASP A 78 -9.03 3.77 -12.08
N ASP A 79 -9.16 3.62 -13.39
CA ASP A 79 -8.07 3.86 -14.35
C ASP A 79 -8.00 5.35 -14.70
N PRO A 80 -7.01 6.11 -14.18
CA PRO A 80 -6.91 7.55 -14.46
C PRO A 80 -6.73 7.86 -15.95
N ILE A 81 -6.29 6.90 -16.78
CA ILE A 81 -6.16 7.06 -18.22
C ILE A 81 -7.53 6.91 -18.91
N LEU A 82 -8.37 5.97 -18.46
CA LEU A 82 -9.70 5.76 -19.06
C LEU A 82 -10.74 6.76 -18.55
N ARG A 83 -10.49 7.50 -17.47
CA ARG A 83 -11.32 8.63 -17.02
C ARG A 83 -11.42 9.75 -18.09
N TYR A 84 -10.47 9.81 -19.02
CA TYR A 84 -10.38 10.83 -20.08
C TYR A 84 -10.78 10.35 -21.48
N ILE A 85 -11.29 9.12 -21.64
CA ILE A 85 -11.92 8.72 -22.90
C ILE A 85 -13.39 9.17 -22.85
N PRO A 86 -13.80 10.20 -23.63
CA PRO A 86 -15.20 10.63 -23.64
C PRO A 86 -16.09 9.51 -24.17
N TYR A 87 -17.24 9.31 -23.51
CA TYR A 87 -18.24 8.31 -23.87
C TYR A 87 -18.85 8.65 -25.24
N ILE A 88 -18.32 8.08 -26.32
CA ILE A 88 -18.87 8.26 -27.68
C ILE A 88 -20.12 7.42 -27.79
N ASN A 89 -21.27 8.03 -27.53
CA ASN A 89 -22.57 7.40 -27.67
C ASN A 89 -22.82 7.09 -29.17
N THR A 90 -22.74 5.80 -29.55
CA THR A 90 -22.71 5.33 -30.94
C THR A 90 -24.06 5.40 -31.66
N THR A 91 -25.09 6.00 -31.07
CA THR A 91 -26.44 6.11 -31.65
C THR A 91 -26.62 7.25 -32.66
N SER A 92 -25.63 8.15 -32.83
CA SER A 92 -25.67 9.20 -33.86
C SER A 92 -24.65 8.93 -34.98
N HIS A 93 -25.13 8.47 -36.13
CA HIS A 93 -24.31 8.29 -37.35
C HIS A 93 -23.82 9.61 -37.99
N GLU A 94 -24.24 10.76 -37.46
CA GLU A 94 -23.84 12.08 -37.92
C GLU A 94 -23.22 12.88 -36.77
N ASN A 95 -21.93 12.64 -36.54
CA ASN A 95 -20.96 13.68 -36.18
C ASN A 95 -19.56 13.06 -36.26
N SER A 96 -18.71 13.62 -37.10
CA SER A 96 -17.28 13.29 -37.09
C SER A 96 -16.70 13.72 -35.75
N VAL A 97 -16.55 12.77 -34.82
CA VAL A 97 -15.82 13.01 -33.58
C VAL A 97 -14.42 13.45 -33.97
N ASN A 98 -14.12 14.73 -33.77
CA ASN A 98 -12.76 15.21 -33.83
C ASN A 98 -11.99 14.46 -32.74
N ILE A 99 -11.24 13.45 -33.16
CA ILE A 99 -10.21 12.83 -32.32
C ILE A 99 -9.20 13.94 -32.07
N ILE A 100 -9.35 14.60 -30.92
CA ILE A 100 -8.31 15.46 -30.38
C ILE A 100 -7.15 14.51 -30.10
N ASN A 101 -6.13 14.54 -30.96
CA ASN A 101 -4.89 13.83 -30.70
C ASN A 101 -4.40 14.20 -29.30
N TYR A 102 -3.87 13.21 -28.58
CA TYR A 102 -3.41 13.37 -27.21
C TYR A 102 -2.08 14.15 -27.18
N ASP A 103 -2.15 15.44 -27.52
CA ASP A 103 -1.06 16.43 -27.44
C ASP A 103 -0.81 16.79 -25.96
N GLU A 104 -0.62 15.80 -25.09
CA GLU A 104 -0.22 15.99 -23.69
C GLU A 104 1.08 15.23 -23.35
N THR A 105 1.72 14.58 -24.34
CA THR A 105 3.20 14.49 -24.36
C THR A 105 3.84 15.74 -24.97
N SER A 106 3.09 16.83 -25.10
CA SER A 106 3.72 18.15 -25.04
C SER A 106 4.21 18.40 -23.63
N LEU A 107 5.48 18.75 -23.50
CA LEU A 107 5.95 19.65 -22.44
C LEU A 107 5.19 21.00 -22.63
N LYS A 108 3.94 21.04 -22.14
CA LYS A 108 3.00 22.17 -22.25
C LYS A 108 3.04 23.11 -21.06
N GLU A 109 3.95 22.86 -20.11
CA GLU A 109 4.56 23.96 -19.37
C GLU A 109 5.34 24.78 -20.41
N ASN A 110 4.65 25.78 -20.99
CA ASN A 110 5.33 26.86 -21.68
C ASN A 110 6.42 27.36 -20.72
N PRO A 111 7.70 27.46 -21.15
CA PRO A 111 8.76 27.90 -20.27
C PRO A 111 8.37 29.26 -19.70
N LEU A 112 8.33 29.34 -18.37
CA LEU A 112 7.90 30.54 -17.64
C LEU A 112 8.67 31.73 -18.20
N ASN A 113 7.95 32.78 -18.60
CA ASN A 113 8.62 33.98 -19.07
C ASN A 113 9.39 34.61 -17.89
N TYR A 114 10.37 35.48 -18.18
CA TYR A 114 11.22 36.09 -17.16
C TYR A 114 10.47 36.66 -15.94
N LYS A 115 9.27 37.22 -16.13
CA LYS A 115 8.46 37.76 -15.02
C LYS A 115 7.75 36.67 -14.22
N GLU A 116 7.32 35.60 -14.87
CA GLU A 116 6.67 34.44 -14.24
C GLU A 116 7.69 33.65 -13.41
N GLU A 117 8.87 33.35 -13.97
CA GLU A 117 9.94 32.63 -13.29
C GLU A 117 10.41 33.34 -12.01
N LEU A 118 10.57 34.68 -12.06
CA LEU A 118 10.91 35.48 -10.88
C LEU A 118 9.80 35.49 -9.83
N ARG A 119 8.53 35.55 -10.26
CA ARG A 119 7.36 35.51 -9.39
C ARG A 119 7.28 34.17 -8.66
N GLU A 120 7.47 33.05 -9.36
CA GLU A 120 7.47 31.70 -8.79
C GLU A 120 8.59 31.55 -7.74
N ARG A 121 9.85 31.91 -8.08
CA ARG A 121 10.97 31.88 -7.12
C ARG A 121 10.72 32.76 -5.89
N ALA A 122 10.16 33.95 -6.07
CA ALA A 122 9.84 34.86 -4.97
C ALA A 122 8.69 34.33 -4.07
N LEU A 123 7.67 33.68 -4.64
CA LEU A 123 6.58 33.06 -3.89
C LEU A 123 7.09 31.88 -3.05
N ILE A 124 7.89 30.98 -3.63
CA ILE A 124 8.52 29.86 -2.91
C ILE A 124 9.37 30.37 -1.74
N LYS A 125 10.21 31.38 -1.97
CA LYS A 125 11.00 32.02 -0.90
C LYS A 125 10.09 32.64 0.17
N THR A 126 9.02 33.32 -0.22
CA THR A 126 8.04 33.92 0.71
C THR A 126 7.38 32.87 1.60
N PHE A 127 6.97 31.72 1.05
CA PHE A 127 6.38 30.63 1.83
C PHE A 127 7.38 29.98 2.77
N SER A 128 8.67 29.94 2.44
CA SER A 128 9.69 29.33 3.31
C SER A 128 9.86 30.05 4.67
N HIS A 129 9.34 31.28 4.81
CA HIS A 129 9.27 32.00 6.08
C HIS A 129 8.12 31.57 7.01
N TYR A 130 7.22 30.70 6.56
CA TYR A 130 6.02 30.27 7.29
C TYR A 130 5.99 28.75 7.46
N SER A 131 5.30 28.27 8.51
CA SER A 131 5.02 26.83 8.61
C SER A 131 3.86 26.46 7.70
N ASP A 132 3.91 25.27 7.08
CA ASP A 132 2.80 24.79 6.25
C ASP A 132 1.48 24.66 7.04
N LEU A 133 1.55 24.46 8.37
CA LEU A 133 0.37 24.46 9.23
C LEU A 133 -0.25 25.85 9.34
N ASP A 134 0.56 26.91 9.43
CA ASP A 134 0.06 28.28 9.45
C ASP A 134 -0.57 28.67 8.11
N LEU A 135 0.03 28.27 7.00
CA LEU A 135 -0.49 28.50 5.64
C LEU A 135 -1.78 27.69 5.37
N PHE A 136 -1.84 26.43 5.83
CA PHE A 136 -3.07 25.61 5.79
C PHE A 136 -4.21 26.23 6.62
N ASN A 137 -3.91 26.72 7.82
CA ASN A 137 -4.89 27.42 8.64
C ASN A 137 -5.38 28.71 7.96
N LEU A 138 -4.49 29.46 7.29
CA LEU A 138 -4.87 30.64 6.51
C LEU A 138 -5.76 30.30 5.31
N LYS A 139 -5.47 29.20 4.58
CA LYS A 139 -6.31 28.68 3.49
C LYS A 139 -7.72 28.33 4.00
N ASN A 140 -7.81 27.56 5.08
CA ASN A 140 -9.10 27.17 5.66
C ASN A 140 -9.95 28.38 6.10
N LEU A 141 -9.34 29.38 6.76
CA LEU A 141 -10.03 30.60 7.14
C LEU A 141 -10.50 31.41 5.92
N TYR A 142 -9.70 31.44 4.85
CA TYR A 142 -10.07 32.09 3.59
C TYR A 142 -11.24 31.39 2.89
N ASP A 143 -11.18 30.08 2.74
CA ASP A 143 -12.21 29.28 2.07
C ASP A 143 -13.55 29.30 2.84
N GLN A 144 -13.48 29.37 4.18
CA GLN A 144 -14.64 29.55 5.07
C GLN A 144 -15.18 31.00 5.08
N LYS A 145 -14.51 31.94 4.40
CA LYS A 145 -14.83 33.37 4.37
C LYS A 145 -14.87 34.01 5.77
N ASP A 146 -13.97 33.59 6.64
CA ASP A 146 -13.91 34.06 8.03
C ASP A 146 -13.51 35.56 8.08
N PRO A 147 -14.26 36.43 8.81
CA PRO A 147 -13.97 37.86 8.87
C PRO A 147 -12.64 38.21 9.56
N THR A 148 -11.98 37.26 10.22
CA THR A 148 -10.67 37.45 10.88
C THR A 148 -9.48 37.29 9.92
N VAL A 149 -9.68 36.85 8.68
CA VAL A 149 -8.58 36.64 7.70
C VAL A 149 -7.71 37.89 7.54
N ASP A 150 -8.30 39.08 7.40
CA ASP A 150 -7.56 40.34 7.28
C ASP A 150 -6.72 40.67 8.52
N VAL A 151 -7.20 40.27 9.71
CA VAL A 151 -6.50 40.45 10.98
C VAL A 151 -5.33 39.46 11.07
N HIS A 152 -5.54 38.22 10.64
CA HIS A 152 -4.50 37.20 10.55
C HIS A 152 -3.40 37.57 9.55
N LEU A 153 -3.75 38.11 8.38
CA LEU A 153 -2.79 38.58 7.37
C LEU A 153 -1.90 39.70 7.92
N LYS A 154 -2.51 40.73 8.54
CA LYS A 154 -1.77 41.86 9.13
C LYS A 154 -0.86 41.45 10.28
N ASN A 155 -1.31 40.54 11.15
CA ASN A 155 -0.61 40.21 12.40
C ASN A 155 0.35 39.02 12.30
N ARG A 156 0.06 38.03 11.45
CA ARG A 156 0.87 36.79 11.31
C ARG A 156 1.53 36.62 9.96
N PHE A 157 0.99 37.18 8.87
CA PHE A 157 1.51 36.99 7.51
C PHE A 157 1.96 38.29 6.81
N PRO A 158 2.80 39.14 7.45
CA PRO A 158 3.16 40.45 6.89
C PRO A 158 3.96 40.37 5.57
N LEU A 159 4.69 39.28 5.29
CA LEU A 159 5.36 39.10 4.00
C LEU A 159 4.35 38.74 2.90
N ILE A 160 3.33 37.92 3.17
CA ILE A 160 2.26 37.63 2.20
C ILE A 160 1.52 38.93 1.85
N LEU A 161 1.17 39.74 2.86
CA LEU A 161 0.53 41.03 2.65
C LEU A 161 1.41 42.01 1.85
N ALA A 162 2.73 41.96 2.02
CA ALA A 162 3.67 42.74 1.21
C ALA A 162 3.79 42.21 -0.22
N VAL A 163 3.79 40.88 -0.45
CA VAL A 163 3.80 40.29 -1.80
C VAL A 163 2.51 40.63 -2.57
N ILE A 164 1.35 40.53 -1.94
CA ILE A 164 0.04 40.95 -2.51
C ILE A 164 0.15 42.35 -3.11
N LYS A 165 0.69 43.31 -2.35
CA LYS A 165 0.86 44.70 -2.80
C LYS A 165 1.96 44.88 -3.85
N THR A 166 3.08 44.18 -3.71
CA THR A 166 4.29 44.43 -4.52
C THR A 166 4.24 43.73 -5.87
N MET A 167 3.49 42.62 -5.97
CA MET A 167 3.33 41.81 -7.17
C MET A 167 1.93 41.88 -7.80
N ASP A 168 1.02 42.66 -7.22
CA ASP A 168 -0.37 42.83 -7.68
C ASP A 168 -1.14 41.49 -7.80
N LEU A 169 -1.10 40.69 -6.73
CA LEU A 169 -1.67 39.34 -6.70
C LEU A 169 -2.84 39.24 -5.71
N SER A 170 -3.90 38.52 -6.09
CA SER A 170 -4.95 38.15 -5.15
C SER A 170 -4.44 37.13 -4.12
N LEU A 171 -4.99 37.19 -2.91
CA LEU A 171 -4.70 36.22 -1.85
C LEU A 171 -5.04 34.78 -2.28
N GLU A 172 -6.16 34.60 -2.99
CA GLU A 172 -6.57 33.32 -3.60
C GLU A 172 -5.47 32.75 -4.51
N CYS A 173 -4.90 33.58 -5.39
CA CYS A 173 -3.86 33.15 -6.31
C CYS A 173 -2.60 32.69 -5.57
N ILE A 174 -2.21 33.39 -4.50
CA ILE A 174 -1.07 33.01 -3.65
C ILE A 174 -1.35 31.71 -2.89
N LEU A 175 -2.55 31.56 -2.33
CA LEU A 175 -2.93 30.39 -1.52
C LEU A 175 -3.07 29.11 -2.36
N ASN A 176 -3.73 29.18 -3.51
CA ASN A 176 -3.84 28.05 -4.44
C ASN A 176 -2.48 27.65 -5.02
N HIS A 177 -1.57 28.62 -5.20
CA HIS A 177 -0.20 28.36 -5.62
C HIS A 177 0.63 27.67 -4.51
N TRP A 178 0.47 28.06 -3.24
CA TRP A 178 1.06 27.31 -2.11
C TRP A 178 0.53 25.87 -2.03
N GLU A 179 -0.77 25.65 -2.25
CA GLU A 179 -1.40 24.32 -2.21
C GLU A 179 -0.81 23.38 -3.27
N LYS A 180 -0.70 23.83 -4.54
CA LYS A 180 0.00 23.09 -5.61
C LYS A 180 1.47 22.75 -5.23
N TYR A 181 2.14 23.65 -4.52
CA TYR A 181 3.52 23.45 -4.04
C TYR A 181 3.60 22.64 -2.74
N PHE A 182 2.50 22.46 -2.00
CA PHE A 182 2.43 21.65 -0.80
C PHE A 182 2.28 20.16 -1.15
N ASP A 183 1.35 19.82 -2.04
CA ASP A 183 1.10 18.43 -2.45
C ASP A 183 2.30 17.78 -3.17
N THR A 184 3.15 18.59 -3.80
CA THR A 184 4.38 18.14 -4.46
C THR A 184 5.58 17.96 -3.51
N ARG A 185 5.46 18.34 -2.23
CA ARG A 185 6.56 18.20 -1.25
C ARG A 185 6.50 16.87 -0.48
N PRO A 186 7.54 16.01 -0.55
CA PRO A 186 7.56 14.75 0.18
C PRO A 186 7.69 14.98 1.69
N LYS A 187 6.61 14.74 2.44
CA LYS A 187 6.58 14.72 3.91
C LYS A 187 6.11 13.37 4.46
N THR A 188 6.67 12.98 5.60
CA THR A 188 6.42 11.70 6.27
C THR A 188 5.11 11.71 7.08
N LEU A 189 4.15 10.84 6.74
CA LEU A 189 2.80 10.74 7.35
C LEU A 189 2.74 10.47 8.89
N TYR A 190 3.86 10.20 9.56
CA TYR A 190 3.88 9.38 10.78
C TYR A 190 3.62 10.08 12.13
N ASN A 191 3.16 11.34 12.15
CA ASN A 191 2.99 12.09 13.40
C ASN A 191 1.56 12.10 13.99
N ASP A 192 0.55 11.56 13.30
CA ASP A 192 -0.81 11.43 13.83
C ASP A 192 -1.19 9.97 14.13
N ASN A 193 -1.56 9.71 15.40
CA ASN A 193 -2.05 8.42 15.85
C ASN A 193 -3.46 8.10 15.31
N ASN A 194 -4.25 9.11 14.93
CA ASN A 194 -5.55 8.92 14.31
C ASN A 194 -5.39 8.44 12.86
N ALA A 195 -4.52 9.12 12.08
CA ALA A 195 -4.16 8.67 10.74
C ALA A 195 -3.66 7.21 10.71
N PHE A 196 -2.80 6.80 11.66
CA PHE A 196 -2.40 5.39 11.75
C PHE A 196 -3.62 4.45 11.91
N ARG A 197 -4.58 4.79 12.76
CA ARG A 197 -5.76 3.96 13.05
C ARG A 197 -6.78 3.93 11.91
N GLU A 198 -6.91 5.03 11.18
CA GLU A 198 -7.88 5.16 10.08
C GLU A 198 -7.36 4.57 8.77
N HIS A 199 -6.05 4.60 8.54
CA HIS A 199 -5.45 4.14 7.29
C HIS A 199 -4.85 2.73 7.36
N PHE A 200 -4.48 2.22 8.54
CA PHE A 200 -3.88 0.87 8.66
C PHE A 200 -4.91 -0.26 8.55
N CYS A 201 -4.72 -1.15 7.55
CA CYS A 201 -5.54 -2.34 7.38
C CYS A 201 -5.03 -3.52 8.22
N HIS A 202 -5.86 -3.99 9.16
CA HIS A 202 -5.55 -5.18 9.97
C HIS A 202 -5.58 -6.52 9.22
N VAL A 203 -6.09 -6.57 7.99
CA VAL A 203 -6.10 -7.79 7.15
C VAL A 203 -4.83 -7.85 6.30
N CYS A 204 -4.58 -6.82 5.50
CA CYS A 204 -3.42 -6.75 4.60
C CYS A 204 -2.12 -6.32 5.30
N MET A 205 -2.17 -5.77 6.52
CA MET A 205 -1.04 -5.23 7.27
C MET A 205 -0.28 -4.10 6.52
N ILE A 206 -1.02 -3.30 5.74
CA ILE A 206 -0.55 -2.12 5.00
C ILE A 206 -1.48 -0.93 5.23
N PHE A 207 -1.01 0.28 4.93
CA PHE A 207 -1.87 1.47 4.87
C PHE A 207 -2.65 1.52 3.55
N ASP A 208 -3.84 2.13 3.59
CA ASP A 208 -4.70 2.44 2.45
C ASP A 208 -4.90 1.28 1.47
N CYS A 209 -5.24 0.13 2.03
CA CYS A 209 -5.31 -1.12 1.26
C CYS A 209 -6.43 -1.20 0.21
N GLY A 210 -7.29 -0.18 0.06
CA GLY A 210 -8.41 -0.10 -0.90
C GLY A 210 -9.56 -1.11 -0.74
N LEU A 211 -9.29 -2.34 -0.32
CA LEU A 211 -10.20 -3.50 -0.41
C LEU A 211 -10.95 -3.83 0.87
N HIS A 212 -10.39 -3.48 2.04
CA HIS A 212 -10.98 -3.80 3.34
C HIS A 212 -11.51 -2.54 4.01
N GLU A 213 -12.70 -2.68 4.60
CA GLU A 213 -13.38 -1.66 5.39
C GLU A 213 -12.48 -1.13 6.52
N LYS A 214 -12.45 0.21 6.69
CA LYS A 214 -11.68 0.88 7.74
C LYS A 214 -12.29 0.58 9.12
N ILE A 215 -11.48 0.12 10.07
CA ILE A 215 -11.94 -0.19 11.43
C ILE A 215 -11.78 1.05 12.32
N ALA A 216 -12.84 1.87 12.39
CA ALA A 216 -12.91 2.95 13.36
C ALA A 216 -12.87 2.42 14.80
N ASN A 217 -12.24 3.17 15.71
CA ASN A 217 -12.23 2.91 17.15
C ASN A 217 -11.66 1.53 17.59
N ILE A 218 -10.44 1.22 17.14
CA ILE A 218 -9.67 0.03 17.54
C ILE A 218 -9.53 -0.04 19.08
N VAL A 219 -10.29 -0.92 19.72
CA VAL A 219 -10.08 -1.32 21.12
C VAL A 219 -8.93 -2.33 21.16
N VAL A 220 -7.72 -1.83 21.38
CA VAL A 220 -6.52 -2.69 21.53
C VAL A 220 -6.72 -3.61 22.75
N LYS A 221 -6.54 -4.92 22.55
CA LYS A 221 -6.57 -5.94 23.61
C LYS A 221 -5.41 -5.74 24.59
N GLY A 222 -5.61 -4.88 25.58
CA GLY A 222 -4.67 -4.70 26.69
C GLY A 222 -4.57 -5.97 27.53
N ASN A 223 -3.34 -6.44 27.78
CA ASN A 223 -3.14 -7.53 28.73
C ASN A 223 -3.63 -7.10 30.11
N THR A 224 -4.55 -7.88 30.68
CA THR A 224 -4.94 -7.76 32.10
C THR A 224 -3.73 -8.01 33.00
N HIS A 225 -3.72 -7.39 34.19
CA HIS A 225 -2.73 -7.52 35.27
C HIS A 225 -1.48 -6.61 35.31
N ILE A 226 -1.57 -5.32 34.94
CA ILE A 226 -0.64 -4.31 35.49
C ILE A 226 -1.42 -3.08 35.99
N ASN A 227 -2.10 -3.25 37.13
CA ASN A 227 -2.40 -2.18 38.09
C ASN A 227 -1.34 -2.12 39.22
N GLN A 228 -0.20 -2.81 39.05
CA GLN A 228 0.93 -2.70 39.96
C GLN A 228 1.82 -1.54 39.54
N LYS A 229 2.13 -0.69 40.51
CA LYS A 229 3.05 0.44 40.39
C LYS A 229 4.46 -0.11 40.11
N ILE A 230 4.89 -0.21 38.84
CA ILE A 230 6.22 -0.74 38.50
C ILE A 230 7.30 0.31 38.77
N ILE A 231 7.69 0.42 40.03
CA ILE A 231 8.78 1.29 40.50
C ILE A 231 10.12 0.62 40.16
N CYS A 232 11.04 1.35 39.53
CA CYS A 232 12.43 0.89 39.42
C CYS A 232 13.10 0.98 40.79
N ASN A 233 13.51 -0.16 41.36
CA ASN A 233 14.18 -0.24 42.68
C ASN A 233 15.65 0.22 42.64
N CYS A 234 16.01 1.05 41.67
CA CYS A 234 17.38 1.40 41.31
C CYS A 234 18.14 2.19 42.40
N ASN A 235 17.40 2.85 43.31
CA ASN A 235 17.96 3.64 44.40
C ASN A 235 18.10 2.87 45.74
N LYS A 236 17.67 1.60 45.83
CA LYS A 236 17.87 0.80 47.06
C LYS A 236 19.26 0.17 47.09
N LYS A 237 20.25 0.91 47.61
CA LYS A 237 21.43 0.27 48.21
C LYS A 237 20.95 -0.68 49.31
N SER A 238 21.49 -1.90 49.31
CA SER A 238 21.26 -2.97 50.29
C SER A 238 19.80 -3.32 50.64
N ILE A 239 19.29 -4.41 50.06
CA ILE A 239 18.50 -5.39 50.82
C ILE A 239 19.10 -6.77 50.58
N LYS A 240 19.78 -7.31 51.59
CA LYS A 240 19.88 -8.76 51.78
C LYS A 240 18.60 -9.20 52.47
N SER A 241 17.82 -10.07 51.85
CA SER A 241 16.81 -10.87 52.55
C SER A 241 16.48 -12.10 51.71
N GLU A 242 16.74 -13.27 52.27
CA GLU A 242 16.28 -14.55 51.75
C GLU A 242 14.74 -14.56 51.77
N TYR A 243 14.08 -15.00 50.69
CA TYR A 243 12.77 -15.63 50.78
C TYR A 243 12.51 -16.51 49.54
N GLN A 244 11.80 -17.61 49.74
CA GLN A 244 11.69 -18.71 48.80
C GLN A 244 10.73 -18.42 47.62
N ASN A 245 10.92 -19.20 46.54
CA ASN A 245 10.10 -19.23 45.31
C ASN A 245 8.58 -19.22 45.60
N PRO A 246 7.76 -18.51 44.78
CA PRO A 246 7.30 -19.17 43.56
C PRO A 246 7.07 -18.26 42.32
N LYS A 247 7.67 -18.65 41.19
CA LYS A 247 7.18 -18.48 39.80
C LYS A 247 6.19 -17.33 39.52
N LYS A 248 6.67 -16.08 39.37
CA LYS A 248 6.12 -15.06 38.45
C LYS A 248 7.03 -13.82 38.32
N ASN A 249 7.49 -13.56 37.09
CA ASN A 249 7.95 -12.28 36.52
C ASN A 249 8.50 -11.20 37.48
N GLN A 250 9.67 -11.43 38.07
CA GLN A 250 10.55 -10.32 38.47
C GLN A 250 11.54 -10.05 37.33
N ILE A 251 11.34 -8.95 36.60
CA ILE A 251 12.33 -8.46 35.64
C ILE A 251 13.41 -7.72 36.43
N THR A 252 14.47 -8.44 36.80
CA THR A 252 15.68 -7.83 37.36
C THR A 252 16.52 -7.24 36.23
N ASP A 253 16.22 -6.01 35.83
CA ASP A 253 16.89 -5.29 34.74
C ASP A 253 18.38 -5.01 35.07
N LYS A 254 19.26 -5.94 34.66
CA LYS A 254 20.73 -5.75 34.63
C LYS A 254 21.19 -4.74 33.56
N SER A 255 20.24 -4.09 32.90
CA SER A 255 20.37 -3.13 31.79
C SER A 255 20.46 -1.66 32.25
N CYS A 256 20.40 -1.40 33.56
CA CYS A 256 20.27 -0.04 34.11
C CYS A 256 21.53 0.83 33.86
N LEU A 257 21.38 1.86 33.01
CA LEU A 257 22.43 2.80 32.61
C LEU A 257 23.08 3.54 33.79
N SER A 258 22.36 3.76 34.89
CA SER A 258 22.88 4.43 36.10
C SER A 258 24.04 3.68 36.80
N GLN A 259 24.29 2.41 36.45
CA GLN A 259 25.44 1.65 36.95
C GLN A 259 26.65 1.69 35.99
N LYS A 260 26.53 2.28 34.79
CA LYS A 260 27.57 2.31 33.76
C LYS A 260 27.67 3.66 33.05
N ASN A 261 28.10 4.71 33.75
CA ASN A 261 29.33 5.45 33.41
C ASN A 261 29.55 6.70 34.27
N LYS A 262 30.83 7.03 34.49
CA LYS A 262 31.27 8.32 35.05
C LYS A 262 31.15 9.41 33.97
N LYS A 263 30.72 10.62 34.36
CA LYS A 263 30.70 11.87 33.55
C LYS A 263 29.88 11.80 32.25
N ILE A 264 28.55 11.87 32.36
CA ILE A 264 27.69 12.34 31.27
C ILE A 264 27.64 13.88 31.36
N LYS A 265 27.90 14.58 30.25
CA LYS A 265 27.70 16.03 30.18
C LYS A 265 26.19 16.31 30.18
N SER A 266 25.74 17.22 31.04
CA SER A 266 24.36 17.69 31.04
C SER A 266 24.07 18.49 29.76
N ASN A 267 23.47 17.85 28.74
CA ASN A 267 22.96 18.57 27.59
C ASN A 267 21.78 19.44 28.04
N SER A 268 21.97 20.75 28.04
CA SER A 268 20.98 21.77 28.42
C SER A 268 19.89 21.98 27.36
N SER A 269 19.51 20.92 26.65
CA SER A 269 18.61 20.93 25.47
C SER A 269 17.66 19.73 25.43
N ILE A 270 17.35 19.15 26.60
CA ILE A 270 16.42 18.02 26.71
C ILE A 270 15.00 18.58 26.81
N ASP A 271 14.23 18.48 25.72
CA ASP A 271 12.81 18.82 25.72
C ASP A 271 12.00 17.77 26.49
N HIS A 272 11.81 18.03 27.79
CA HIS A 272 11.00 17.21 28.68
C HIS A 272 9.54 17.05 28.19
N THR A 273 9.02 18.01 27.42
CA THR A 273 7.68 17.99 26.83
C THR A 273 7.59 16.98 25.68
N ALA A 274 8.57 16.96 24.78
CA ALA A 274 8.69 15.94 23.74
C ALA A 274 8.82 14.54 24.34
N ILE A 275 9.69 14.36 25.34
CA ILE A 275 9.84 13.10 26.09
C ILE A 275 8.51 12.67 26.71
N ALA A 276 7.82 13.57 27.40
CA ALA A 276 6.53 13.26 28.02
C ALA A 276 5.47 12.84 27.00
N ARG A 277 5.40 13.50 25.83
CA ARG A 277 4.46 13.13 24.75
C ARG A 277 4.74 11.73 24.19
N VAL A 278 6.01 11.42 23.91
CA VAL A 278 6.42 10.10 23.42
C VAL A 278 6.15 9.00 24.46
N LEU A 279 6.56 9.21 25.71
CA LEU A 279 6.32 8.24 26.78
C LEU A 279 4.84 8.04 27.07
N ASN A 280 4.01 9.08 27.01
CA ASN A 280 2.56 8.98 27.18
C ASN A 280 1.89 8.16 26.05
N ASN A 281 2.40 8.23 24.82
CA ASN A 281 1.93 7.38 23.74
C ASN A 281 2.42 5.92 23.89
N ALA A 282 3.69 5.72 24.25
CA ALA A 282 4.25 4.39 24.45
C ALA A 282 3.65 3.67 25.68
N SER A 283 3.38 4.37 26.79
CA SER A 283 2.83 3.82 28.03
C SER A 283 1.40 3.30 27.90
N LYS A 284 0.62 3.85 26.95
CA LYS A 284 -0.71 3.34 26.58
C LYS A 284 -0.64 1.94 25.97
N ILE A 285 0.45 1.63 25.26
CA ILE A 285 0.65 0.37 24.53
C ILE A 285 1.40 -0.66 25.40
N ILE A 286 2.49 -0.24 26.05
CA ILE A 286 3.37 -1.07 26.86
C ILE A 286 3.54 -0.43 28.25
N PRO A 287 3.36 -1.16 29.36
CA PRO A 287 3.69 -0.64 30.68
C PRO A 287 5.20 -0.46 30.83
N LEU A 288 5.69 0.75 30.61
CA LEU A 288 7.11 1.11 30.68
C LEU A 288 7.55 1.39 32.12
N THR A 289 8.60 0.69 32.56
CA THR A 289 9.38 1.08 33.75
C THR A 289 10.23 2.30 33.43
N SER A 290 10.70 3.07 34.42
CA SER A 290 11.55 4.22 34.11
C SER A 290 12.92 3.84 33.51
N CYS A 291 13.38 2.60 33.70
CA CYS A 291 14.53 2.02 33.00
C CYS A 291 14.22 1.68 31.54
N LEU A 292 13.06 1.07 31.26
CA LEU A 292 12.62 0.81 29.89
C LEU A 292 12.34 2.12 29.14
N SER A 293 11.74 3.13 29.79
CA SER A 293 11.59 4.48 29.23
C SER A 293 12.95 5.10 28.86
N SER A 294 13.95 5.00 29.75
CA SER A 294 15.32 5.49 29.53
C SER A 294 15.98 4.78 28.34
N LEU A 295 15.89 3.45 28.29
CA LEU A 295 16.44 2.63 27.22
C LEU A 295 15.75 2.89 25.87
N PHE A 296 14.42 3.02 25.88
CA PHE A 296 13.62 3.35 24.69
C PHE A 296 13.99 4.72 24.14
N ILE A 297 14.12 5.74 24.99
CA ILE A 297 14.55 7.09 24.59
C ILE A 297 15.96 7.07 23.99
N LYS A 298 16.88 6.30 24.59
CA LYS A 298 18.24 6.14 24.05
C LYS A 298 18.24 5.45 22.68
N PHE A 299 17.46 4.39 22.47
CA PHE A 299 17.40 3.74 21.15
C PHE A 299 16.69 4.59 20.09
N ALA A 300 15.56 5.20 20.42
CA ALA A 300 14.71 5.91 19.46
C ALA A 300 15.23 7.31 19.10
N PHE A 301 15.87 8.02 20.04
CA PHE A 301 16.29 9.42 19.85
C PHE A 301 17.78 9.68 20.12
N GLN A 302 18.55 8.65 20.50
CA GLN A 302 19.96 8.78 20.92
C GLN A 302 20.16 9.76 22.10
N TRP A 303 19.12 9.99 22.89
CA TRP A 303 19.17 10.85 24.08
C TRP A 303 19.53 10.04 25.33
N ASP A 304 20.61 10.43 26.01
CA ASP A 304 21.00 9.89 27.30
C ASP A 304 20.18 10.53 28.43
N VAL A 305 19.07 9.89 28.80
CA VAL A 305 18.16 10.35 29.86
C VAL A 305 18.16 9.35 31.01
N GLU A 306 18.52 9.80 32.22
CA GLU A 306 18.54 8.95 33.41
C GLU A 306 17.14 8.48 33.83
N CYS A 307 17.03 7.22 34.26
CA CYS A 307 15.77 6.64 34.72
C CYS A 307 15.16 7.34 35.94
N ASN A 308 15.95 8.12 36.70
CA ASN A 308 15.46 8.90 37.85
C ASN A 308 14.67 10.15 37.41
N ILE A 309 15.10 10.82 36.33
CA ILE A 309 14.37 11.95 35.72
C ILE A 309 12.96 11.49 35.25
N LEU A 310 12.89 10.27 34.73
CA LEU A 310 11.66 9.69 34.16
C LEU A 310 10.69 9.13 35.20
N GLN A 311 11.09 8.97 36.48
CA GLN A 311 10.19 8.47 37.54
C GLN A 311 8.99 9.42 37.77
N ASN A 312 9.23 10.73 37.72
CA ASN A 312 8.18 11.74 37.91
C ASN A 312 7.30 11.91 36.66
N ILE A 313 7.88 11.77 35.46
CA ILE A 313 7.16 11.91 34.18
C ILE A 313 6.19 10.73 33.94
N ASN A 314 6.59 9.51 34.26
CA ASN A 314 5.73 8.32 34.11
C ASN A 314 4.48 8.34 35.01
N TYR A 315 4.42 9.18 36.05
CA TYR A 315 3.32 9.19 37.02
C TYR A 315 2.00 9.71 36.43
N VAL A 316 2.07 10.61 35.44
CA VAL A 316 0.90 11.24 34.81
C VAL A 316 0.23 10.34 33.76
N ALA A 317 0.96 9.38 33.18
CA ALA A 317 0.51 8.63 32.01
C ALA A 317 -0.27 7.33 32.32
N LEU A 318 -0.41 6.96 33.60
CA LEU A 318 -1.05 5.69 34.03
C LEU A 318 -2.56 5.79 34.33
N SER A 319 -3.16 6.98 34.19
CA SER A 319 -4.58 7.25 34.51
C SER A 319 -5.56 7.04 33.36
N ALA A 320 -5.11 6.67 32.16
CA ALA A 320 -6.00 6.42 31.02
C ALA A 320 -6.79 5.10 31.21
N GLU A 321 -8.13 5.20 31.14
CA GLU A 321 -9.03 4.06 31.37
C GLU A 321 -8.77 2.90 30.40
N LYS A 322 -8.43 1.73 30.95
CA LYS A 322 -8.32 0.48 30.19
C LYS A 322 -9.60 -0.33 30.35
N PHE A 323 -10.32 -0.54 29.25
CA PHE A 323 -11.44 -1.48 29.18
C PHE A 323 -10.94 -2.92 29.39
N ASN A 324 -10.91 -3.37 30.65
CA ASN A 324 -10.62 -4.74 31.02
C ASN A 324 -11.75 -5.67 30.58
N VAL A 325 -11.45 -6.69 29.78
CA VAL A 325 -12.39 -7.78 29.48
C VAL A 325 -11.68 -9.12 29.77
N PRO A 326 -12.22 -9.98 30.66
CA PRO A 326 -11.57 -11.22 31.04
C PRO A 326 -11.58 -12.23 29.88
N ILE A 327 -10.42 -12.81 29.56
CA ILE A 327 -10.28 -13.84 28.54
C ILE A 327 -10.84 -15.17 29.08
N LYS A 328 -12.10 -15.49 28.77
CA LYS A 328 -12.63 -16.85 28.99
C LYS A 328 -11.99 -17.84 28.02
N LYS A 329 -11.83 -19.10 28.46
CA LYS A 329 -11.31 -20.19 27.61
C LYS A 329 -12.22 -20.37 26.40
N ARG A 330 -11.63 -20.44 25.20
CA ARG A 330 -12.36 -20.63 23.93
C ARG A 330 -13.19 -21.92 23.98
N PRO A 331 -14.49 -21.89 23.64
CA PRO A 331 -15.26 -23.11 23.46
C PRO A 331 -14.79 -23.84 22.19
N LYS A 332 -14.86 -25.17 22.21
CA LYS A 332 -14.66 -26.00 21.02
C LYS A 332 -15.96 -25.97 20.21
N PHE A 333 -15.93 -25.72 18.90
CA PHE A 333 -17.15 -25.72 18.07
C PHE A 333 -17.08 -26.62 16.83
N CYS A 334 -18.28 -27.10 16.44
CA CYS A 334 -18.49 -28.16 15.46
C CYS A 334 -18.60 -27.66 14.00
N THR A 335 -18.26 -28.53 13.05
CA THR A 335 -17.93 -28.22 11.66
C THR A 335 -19.09 -28.20 10.65
N ASN A 336 -20.34 -28.43 11.07
CA ASN A 336 -21.33 -29.08 10.19
C ASN A 336 -22.38 -28.16 9.49
N LYS A 337 -22.20 -26.83 9.45
CA LYS A 337 -23.16 -25.94 8.74
C LYS A 337 -22.58 -24.92 7.74
N ILE A 338 -21.26 -24.74 7.64
CA ILE A 338 -20.64 -23.56 6.99
C ILE A 338 -20.32 -23.76 5.49
N VAL A 339 -20.59 -24.94 4.91
CA VAL A 339 -19.96 -25.38 3.64
C VAL A 339 -20.54 -24.76 2.35
N LYS A 340 -21.65 -23.99 2.39
CA LYS A 340 -22.35 -23.57 1.17
C LYS A 340 -22.25 -22.10 0.72
N PHE A 341 -21.81 -21.16 1.56
CA PHE A 341 -21.92 -19.71 1.27
C PHE A 341 -20.68 -18.85 1.63
N ALA A 342 -19.53 -19.45 1.90
CA ALA A 342 -18.36 -18.75 2.44
C ALA A 342 -17.56 -17.90 1.40
N HIS A 343 -18.13 -17.61 0.22
CA HIS A 343 -17.35 -17.24 -0.98
C HIS A 343 -17.73 -15.95 -1.68
N ASP A 344 -18.75 -15.22 -1.22
CA ASP A 344 -19.23 -14.02 -1.91
C ASP A 344 -18.36 -12.80 -1.53
N GLU A 345 -18.52 -12.20 -0.35
CA GLU A 345 -17.85 -10.92 -0.01
C GLU A 345 -16.39 -11.04 0.46
N PHE A 346 -15.65 -9.92 0.45
CA PHE A 346 -14.35 -9.79 1.14
C PHE A 346 -14.49 -9.87 2.67
N PHE A 347 -13.43 -10.29 3.34
CA PHE A 347 -13.45 -10.47 4.80
C PHE A 347 -13.29 -9.14 5.55
N SER A 348 -14.37 -8.65 6.17
CA SER A 348 -14.32 -7.55 7.14
C SER A 348 -14.18 -8.09 8.58
N PRO A 349 -13.11 -7.74 9.34
CA PRO A 349 -12.91 -8.24 10.70
C PRO A 349 -13.99 -7.74 11.67
N CYS A 350 -14.57 -8.65 12.47
CA CYS A 350 -15.60 -8.26 13.44
C CYS A 350 -15.02 -7.61 14.71
N VAL A 351 -15.76 -6.63 15.24
CA VAL A 351 -15.43 -5.88 16.45
C VAL A 351 -16.66 -5.84 17.37
N HIS A 352 -16.68 -6.66 18.41
CA HIS A 352 -17.75 -6.69 19.42
C HIS A 352 -17.30 -7.40 20.71
N LYS A 353 -18.10 -7.24 21.78
CA LYS A 353 -17.98 -8.02 23.02
C LYS A 353 -18.77 -9.34 22.89
N GLY A 354 -18.47 -10.33 23.72
CA GLY A 354 -19.17 -11.62 23.73
C GLY A 354 -18.84 -12.56 22.56
N SER A 355 -19.64 -13.63 22.46
CA SER A 355 -19.58 -14.70 21.44
C SER A 355 -19.84 -14.17 20.03
N CYS A 356 -19.19 -14.77 19.03
CA CYS A 356 -19.44 -14.47 17.61
C CYS A 356 -20.65 -15.24 17.08
N TYR A 357 -20.81 -16.52 17.48
CA TYR A 357 -21.95 -17.36 17.06
C TYR A 357 -23.31 -16.90 17.63
N LYS A 358 -23.31 -16.26 18.81
CA LYS A 358 -24.54 -15.80 19.47
C LYS A 358 -24.82 -14.30 19.29
N ASN A 359 -23.92 -13.57 18.63
CA ASN A 359 -24.12 -12.16 18.37
C ASN A 359 -24.63 -11.98 16.94
N GLU A 360 -25.90 -11.62 16.79
CA GLU A 360 -26.51 -11.32 15.49
C GLU A 360 -25.85 -10.13 14.77
N GLU A 361 -25.15 -9.24 15.48
CA GLU A 361 -24.35 -8.15 14.89
C GLU A 361 -22.98 -8.60 14.34
N CYS A 362 -22.56 -9.83 14.60
CA CYS A 362 -21.23 -10.30 14.19
C CYS A 362 -21.15 -10.45 12.65
N LYS A 363 -20.45 -9.51 11.98
CA LYS A 363 -20.22 -9.54 10.53
C LYS A 363 -19.75 -10.91 10.01
N CYS A 364 -18.79 -11.55 10.66
CA CYS A 364 -18.29 -12.86 10.26
C CYS A 364 -19.40 -13.95 10.31
N TYR A 365 -20.27 -13.93 11.33
CA TYR A 365 -21.39 -14.85 11.45
C TYR A 365 -22.45 -14.58 10.38
N LYS A 366 -22.83 -13.31 10.15
CA LYS A 366 -23.76 -12.91 9.07
C LYS A 366 -23.31 -13.39 7.69
N LEU A 367 -22.01 -13.28 7.40
CA LEU A 367 -21.41 -13.67 6.12
C LEU A 367 -21.08 -15.19 6.03
N ASN A 368 -21.47 -16.01 7.02
CA ASN A 368 -21.11 -17.42 7.12
C ASN A 368 -19.58 -17.69 7.00
N MET A 369 -18.75 -16.74 7.45
CA MET A 369 -17.29 -16.84 7.43
C MET A 369 -16.74 -17.15 8.82
N PHE A 370 -15.66 -17.93 8.88
CA PHE A 370 -14.88 -18.06 10.11
C PHE A 370 -14.17 -16.74 10.44
N CYS A 371 -14.09 -16.40 11.72
CA CYS A 371 -13.25 -15.32 12.21
C CYS A 371 -11.76 -15.63 11.98
N GLU A 372 -11.00 -14.60 11.59
CA GLU A 372 -9.54 -14.63 11.42
C GLU A 372 -8.82 -14.03 12.64
N GLU A 373 -7.49 -14.04 12.62
CA GLU A 373 -6.65 -13.41 13.66
C GLU A 373 -6.78 -11.88 13.69
N SER A 374 -7.17 -11.27 12.58
CA SER A 374 -7.46 -9.85 12.44
C SER A 374 -8.78 -9.41 13.10
N CYS A 375 -9.64 -10.34 13.52
CA CYS A 375 -10.85 -10.00 14.30
C CYS A 375 -10.52 -9.48 15.70
N LEU A 376 -11.17 -8.38 16.08
CA LEU A 376 -11.00 -7.75 17.40
C LEU A 376 -12.00 -8.26 18.45
N CYS A 377 -12.97 -9.10 18.06
CA CYS A 377 -13.87 -9.80 18.98
C CYS A 377 -13.16 -10.44 20.19
N LEU A 378 -13.79 -10.36 21.37
CA LEU A 378 -13.14 -10.64 22.66
C LEU A 378 -13.32 -12.10 23.15
N GLU A 379 -14.51 -12.66 22.99
CA GLU A 379 -14.83 -14.06 23.37
C GLU A 379 -15.09 -14.91 22.12
N CYS A 380 -14.14 -14.92 21.17
CA CYS A 380 -14.31 -15.57 19.87
C CYS A 380 -14.47 -17.09 19.97
N ASP A 381 -15.61 -17.58 19.45
CA ASP A 381 -15.96 -18.99 19.30
C ASP A 381 -16.08 -19.43 17.82
N ASN A 382 -16.09 -18.49 16.87
CA ASN A 382 -16.14 -18.73 15.42
C ASN A 382 -14.76 -18.67 14.73
N ILE A 383 -13.65 -18.80 15.47
CA ILE A 383 -12.29 -18.74 14.89
C ILE A 383 -11.93 -20.05 14.17
N PHE A 384 -11.31 -19.95 12.99
CA PHE A 384 -10.77 -21.13 12.30
C PHE A 384 -9.55 -21.69 13.04
N GLU A 385 -9.65 -22.90 13.61
CA GLU A 385 -8.55 -23.53 14.37
C GLU A 385 -7.35 -23.97 13.50
N GLY A 386 -7.54 -24.12 12.18
CA GLY A 386 -6.56 -24.75 11.30
C GLY A 386 -6.61 -26.28 11.30
N CYS A 387 -5.79 -26.91 10.47
CA CYS A 387 -5.73 -28.37 10.36
C CYS A 387 -4.74 -28.99 11.36
N LYS A 388 -4.86 -30.31 11.60
CA LYS A 388 -3.94 -31.12 12.42
C LYS A 388 -3.14 -32.13 11.57
N CYS A 389 -2.98 -31.85 10.28
CA CYS A 389 -2.41 -32.77 9.30
C CYS A 389 -0.86 -32.85 9.37
N LYS A 390 -0.31 -34.08 9.25
CA LYS A 390 1.16 -34.33 9.18
C LYS A 390 1.78 -34.07 7.80
N LYS A 391 0.96 -34.04 6.74
CA LYS A 391 1.25 -33.53 5.40
C LYS A 391 -0.08 -33.06 4.84
N CYS A 392 -0.19 -31.80 4.44
CA CYS A 392 -1.42 -31.27 3.86
C CYS A 392 -1.46 -31.62 2.37
N ASN A 393 -2.65 -31.97 1.89
CA ASN A 393 -2.99 -32.15 0.48
C ASN A 393 -4.45 -31.69 0.29
N ASN A 394 -5.05 -32.04 -0.84
CA ASN A 394 -6.45 -31.80 -1.18
C ASN A 394 -7.50 -32.46 -0.24
N LYS A 395 -7.09 -33.31 0.73
CA LYS A 395 -7.95 -33.82 1.81
C LYS A 395 -7.76 -33.05 3.15
N CYS A 396 -6.92 -32.02 3.17
CA CYS A 396 -6.70 -31.18 4.35
C CYS A 396 -7.95 -30.36 4.66
N GLN A 397 -8.30 -30.23 5.95
CA GLN A 397 -9.40 -29.39 6.39
C GLN A 397 -9.29 -27.94 5.86
N CYS A 398 -8.09 -27.34 5.86
CA CYS A 398 -7.89 -26.00 5.30
C CYS A 398 -8.24 -25.95 3.80
N TYR A 399 -7.73 -26.91 3.01
CA TYR A 399 -8.00 -27.01 1.57
C TYR A 399 -9.49 -27.21 1.27
N ILE A 400 -10.19 -28.05 2.06
CA ILE A 400 -11.64 -28.31 1.91
C ILE A 400 -12.47 -27.04 2.14
N TYR A 401 -12.05 -26.16 3.05
CA TYR A 401 -12.68 -24.86 3.27
C TYR A 401 -12.14 -23.74 2.36
N TYR A 402 -11.37 -24.07 1.32
CA TYR A 402 -10.70 -23.12 0.41
C TYR A 402 -9.79 -22.12 1.15
N ARG A 403 -9.02 -22.61 2.12
CA ARG A 403 -8.12 -21.80 2.96
C ARG A 403 -6.69 -22.30 2.89
N ASP A 404 -5.74 -21.37 2.84
CA ASP A 404 -4.33 -21.72 2.97
C ASP A 404 -3.98 -22.07 4.44
N CYS A 405 -2.93 -22.87 4.69
CA CYS A 405 -2.59 -23.24 6.07
C CYS A 405 -1.89 -22.09 6.79
N THR A 406 -2.46 -21.65 7.92
CA THR A 406 -1.84 -20.66 8.79
C THR A 406 -0.77 -21.27 9.71
N PRO A 407 0.10 -20.47 10.36
CA PRO A 407 1.09 -20.95 11.33
C PRO A 407 0.54 -21.75 12.51
N LYS A 408 -0.77 -21.69 12.78
CA LYS A 408 -1.46 -22.48 13.81
C LYS A 408 -1.69 -23.96 13.42
N CYS A 409 -1.60 -24.29 12.14
CA CYS A 409 -1.81 -25.65 11.67
C CYS A 409 -0.75 -26.61 12.25
N GLY A 410 -1.14 -27.85 12.53
CA GLY A 410 -0.41 -28.83 13.37
C GLY A 410 0.95 -29.31 12.85
N ASN A 411 1.50 -28.68 11.82
CA ASN A 411 2.85 -28.92 11.30
C ASN A 411 3.66 -27.63 11.38
N ARG A 412 4.67 -27.64 12.26
CA ARG A 412 5.62 -26.54 12.54
C ARG A 412 5.98 -25.72 11.29
N TYR A 413 5.39 -24.54 11.19
CA TYR A 413 5.72 -23.47 10.26
C TYR A 413 7.22 -23.15 10.40
N ARG A 414 8.03 -23.52 9.39
CA ARG A 414 9.52 -23.53 9.42
C ARG A 414 10.13 -24.19 10.68
N LYS A 415 10.77 -25.35 10.52
CA LYS A 415 12.03 -25.57 11.25
C LYS A 415 13.07 -24.62 10.63
N PRO A 416 13.62 -23.63 11.35
CA PRO A 416 14.55 -22.66 10.77
C PRO A 416 15.81 -23.31 10.20
N GLU A 417 16.21 -24.44 10.79
CA GLU A 417 17.46 -25.16 10.54
C GLU A 417 17.49 -25.97 9.22
N THR A 418 16.34 -26.32 8.62
CA THR A 418 16.30 -27.35 7.56
C THR A 418 15.67 -26.94 6.24
N PHE A 419 15.05 -25.76 6.14
CA PHE A 419 14.37 -25.19 4.94
C PHE A 419 13.32 -26.05 4.19
N LYS A 420 13.16 -27.35 4.51
CA LYS A 420 12.18 -28.24 3.89
C LYS A 420 10.78 -28.01 4.46
N HIS A 421 9.98 -27.25 3.73
CA HIS A 421 8.54 -27.17 3.93
C HIS A 421 7.89 -28.53 3.65
N THR A 422 6.96 -28.96 4.52
CA THR A 422 6.26 -30.26 4.42
C THR A 422 4.74 -30.11 4.25
N CYS A 423 4.27 -28.87 4.09
CA CYS A 423 2.88 -28.52 3.81
C CYS A 423 2.76 -28.14 2.32
N PHE A 424 1.87 -28.81 1.58
CA PHE A 424 1.53 -28.49 0.18
C PHE A 424 0.20 -27.69 0.10
N ASN A 425 -0.07 -26.92 1.15
CA ASN A 425 -1.18 -25.98 1.28
C ASN A 425 -0.67 -24.78 2.08
N THR A 426 0.45 -24.24 1.61
CA THR A 426 1.01 -22.92 1.98
C THR A 426 1.57 -22.19 0.76
N ASP A 427 1.38 -22.73 -0.45
CA ASP A 427 2.09 -22.28 -1.65
C ASP A 427 1.64 -20.88 -2.09
N LEU A 428 0.38 -20.51 -1.84
CA LEU A 428 -0.12 -19.13 -2.03
C LEU A 428 0.50 -18.16 -1.00
N SER A 429 0.55 -18.51 0.29
CA SER A 429 1.19 -17.66 1.32
C SER A 429 2.67 -17.41 1.06
N PHE A 430 3.38 -18.36 0.45
CA PHE A 430 4.81 -18.27 0.13
C PHE A 430 5.12 -17.93 -1.33
N TYR A 431 4.11 -17.66 -2.17
CA TYR A 431 4.27 -17.35 -3.60
C TYR A 431 5.09 -18.42 -4.36
N ASN A 432 4.90 -19.70 -4.00
CA ASN A 432 5.70 -20.84 -4.45
C ASN A 432 5.19 -21.41 -5.80
N SER A 433 5.11 -20.53 -6.80
CA SER A 433 4.72 -20.87 -8.17
C SER A 433 5.70 -21.85 -8.82
N LYS A 434 5.21 -22.65 -9.77
CA LYS A 434 6.03 -23.55 -10.58
C LYS A 434 6.77 -22.75 -11.65
N LYS A 435 7.93 -23.25 -12.06
CA LYS A 435 8.66 -22.69 -13.20
C LYS A 435 7.78 -22.81 -14.44
N CYS A 436 7.54 -21.69 -15.10
CA CYS A 436 6.79 -21.60 -16.34
C CYS A 436 7.52 -20.61 -17.27
N PHE A 437 7.27 -20.69 -18.57
CA PHE A 437 7.80 -19.74 -19.55
C PHE A 437 6.72 -19.34 -20.55
N ILE A 438 6.83 -18.14 -21.11
CA ILE A 438 5.89 -17.62 -22.11
C ILE A 438 6.42 -18.02 -23.49
N GLY A 439 5.54 -18.55 -24.34
CA GLY A 439 5.87 -18.97 -25.71
C GLY A 439 4.75 -18.60 -26.67
N ARG A 440 4.96 -18.79 -27.98
CA ARG A 440 3.88 -18.68 -28.97
C ARG A 440 2.89 -19.83 -28.72
N SER A 441 1.61 -19.54 -28.53
CA SER A 441 0.58 -20.55 -28.28
C SER A 441 0.37 -21.43 -29.52
N PHE A 442 -0.10 -22.67 -29.30
CA PHE A 442 -0.68 -23.50 -30.36
C PHE A 442 -2.11 -23.10 -30.75
N VAL A 443 -2.78 -22.27 -29.94
CA VAL A 443 -4.15 -21.79 -30.15
C VAL A 443 -4.13 -20.34 -30.66
N GLU A 444 -3.88 -19.38 -29.76
CA GLU A 444 -3.88 -17.96 -30.09
C GLU A 444 -2.81 -17.20 -29.30
N GLY A 445 -2.16 -16.23 -29.96
CA GLY A 445 -1.30 -15.27 -29.27
C GLY A 445 -0.08 -15.91 -28.59
N PHE A 446 0.12 -15.54 -27.34
CA PHE A 446 1.11 -16.12 -26.44
C PHE A 446 0.43 -17.07 -25.45
N GLY A 447 1.06 -18.19 -25.18
CA GLY A 447 0.66 -19.17 -24.17
C GLY A 447 1.66 -19.25 -23.02
N LEU A 448 1.24 -19.75 -21.86
CA LEU A 448 2.11 -20.12 -20.75
C LEU A 448 2.41 -21.62 -20.80
N PHE A 449 3.68 -21.99 -20.66
CA PHE A 449 4.16 -23.36 -20.76
C PHE A 449 4.83 -23.81 -19.47
N ALA A 450 4.69 -25.09 -19.12
CA ALA A 450 5.31 -25.68 -17.93
C ALA A 450 6.84 -25.80 -18.11
N GLY A 451 7.61 -25.15 -17.24
CA GLY A 451 9.09 -25.22 -17.20
C GLY A 451 9.64 -26.27 -16.24
N CYS A 452 8.80 -27.22 -15.82
CA CYS A 452 9.15 -28.46 -15.13
C CYS A 452 7.95 -29.42 -15.11
N PHE A 453 8.15 -30.68 -14.70
CA PHE A 453 7.03 -31.60 -14.43
C PHE A 453 6.17 -31.11 -13.26
N ILE A 454 4.85 -31.03 -13.47
CA ILE A 454 3.86 -30.63 -12.48
C ILE A 454 2.92 -31.80 -12.23
N LYS A 455 2.88 -32.29 -10.99
CA LYS A 455 1.98 -33.37 -10.59
C LYS A 455 0.53 -32.87 -10.44
N CYS A 456 -0.44 -33.71 -10.79
CA CYS A 456 -1.86 -33.54 -10.50
C CYS A 456 -2.12 -33.03 -9.07
N ASP A 457 -3.12 -32.16 -8.93
CA ASP A 457 -3.49 -31.41 -7.72
C ASP A 457 -2.45 -30.42 -7.17
N SER A 458 -1.26 -30.29 -7.77
CA SER A 458 -0.28 -29.29 -7.36
C SER A 458 -0.73 -27.88 -7.71
N PHE A 459 -0.44 -26.93 -6.82
CA PHE A 459 -0.45 -25.50 -7.15
C PHE A 459 0.52 -25.20 -8.29
N VAL A 460 0.14 -24.34 -9.23
CA VAL A 460 0.93 -23.96 -10.41
C VAL A 460 1.36 -22.50 -10.35
N GLY A 461 0.42 -21.60 -10.08
CA GLY A 461 0.65 -20.17 -9.98
C GLY A 461 -0.62 -19.46 -9.54
N GLU A 462 -0.51 -18.16 -9.29
CA GLU A 462 -1.63 -17.29 -8.92
C GLU A 462 -1.97 -16.35 -10.08
N TYR A 463 -3.25 -16.06 -10.29
CA TYR A 463 -3.67 -14.98 -11.16
C TYR A 463 -3.51 -13.64 -10.42
N ILE A 464 -2.64 -12.77 -10.95
CA ILE A 464 -2.35 -11.45 -10.38
C ILE A 464 -2.83 -10.35 -11.32
N GLY A 465 -3.35 -9.26 -10.76
CA GLY A 465 -3.61 -8.02 -11.48
C GLY A 465 -4.09 -6.87 -10.60
N GLU A 466 -4.68 -5.85 -11.23
CA GLU A 466 -5.45 -4.81 -10.53
C GLU A 466 -6.76 -5.40 -10.01
N VAL A 467 -7.11 -5.16 -8.74
CA VAL A 467 -8.42 -5.51 -8.19
C VAL A 467 -9.31 -4.29 -8.28
N ILE A 468 -10.29 -4.36 -9.17
CA ILE A 468 -11.24 -3.30 -9.52
C ILE A 468 -12.67 -3.69 -9.12
N THR A 469 -13.58 -2.71 -9.06
CA THR A 469 -15.02 -2.94 -8.84
C THR A 469 -15.67 -3.53 -10.09
N SER A 470 -16.86 -4.14 -9.95
CA SER A 470 -17.61 -4.66 -11.10
C SER A 470 -17.98 -3.57 -12.13
N GLU A 471 -18.30 -2.36 -11.67
CA GLU A 471 -18.62 -1.19 -12.53
C GLU A 471 -17.41 -0.78 -13.39
N GLU A 472 -16.22 -0.72 -12.79
CA GLU A 472 -14.98 -0.45 -13.52
C GLU A 472 -14.60 -1.61 -14.46
N ALA A 473 -14.88 -2.87 -14.07
CA ALA A 473 -14.65 -4.04 -14.90
C ALA A 473 -15.56 -4.07 -16.14
N GLU A 474 -16.84 -3.72 -15.99
CA GLU A 474 -17.81 -3.59 -17.09
C GLU A 474 -17.37 -2.49 -18.07
N ARG A 475 -17.04 -1.30 -17.55
CA ARG A 475 -16.53 -0.16 -18.33
C ARG A 475 -15.22 -0.47 -19.06
N ARG A 476 -14.28 -1.17 -18.42
CA ARG A 476 -13.06 -1.68 -19.10
C ARG A 476 -13.40 -2.76 -20.13
N GLY A 477 -14.40 -3.58 -19.85
CA GLY A 477 -14.91 -4.67 -20.69
C GLY A 477 -15.32 -4.21 -22.09
N GLU A 478 -16.11 -3.13 -22.21
CA GLU A 478 -16.50 -2.55 -23.51
C GLU A 478 -15.28 -2.27 -24.41
N PHE A 479 -14.22 -1.70 -23.84
CA PHE A 479 -12.97 -1.43 -24.55
C PHE A 479 -12.13 -2.67 -24.87
N TYR A 480 -12.35 -3.79 -24.18
CA TYR A 480 -11.68 -5.07 -24.36
C TYR A 480 -12.39 -5.97 -25.37
N GLU A 481 -13.72 -5.85 -25.50
CA GLU A 481 -14.49 -6.48 -26.57
C GLU A 481 -14.10 -5.92 -27.94
N ILE A 482 -14.02 -4.59 -28.09
CA ILE A 482 -13.54 -3.92 -29.33
C ILE A 482 -12.12 -4.40 -29.71
N ARG A 483 -11.27 -4.69 -28.72
CA ARG A 483 -9.90 -5.18 -28.93
C ARG A 483 -9.81 -6.71 -29.03
N LYS A 484 -10.92 -7.44 -28.89
CA LYS A 484 -10.98 -8.92 -28.72
C LYS A 484 -9.93 -9.46 -27.73
N SER A 485 -9.69 -8.78 -26.62
CA SER A 485 -8.62 -9.12 -25.67
C SER A 485 -8.97 -8.65 -24.26
N SER A 486 -9.48 -9.58 -23.43
CA SER A 486 -9.86 -9.33 -22.04
C SER A 486 -9.00 -10.16 -21.09
N TYR A 487 -8.56 -9.55 -20.00
CA TYR A 487 -7.81 -10.18 -18.90
C TYR A 487 -8.55 -10.01 -17.56
N LEU A 488 -9.87 -9.92 -17.62
CA LEU A 488 -10.76 -9.82 -16.46
C LEU A 488 -11.02 -11.22 -15.86
N PHE A 489 -10.91 -11.35 -14.53
CA PHE A 489 -11.21 -12.57 -13.78
C PHE A 489 -11.91 -12.23 -12.44
N ASP A 490 -13.20 -12.56 -12.34
CA ASP A 490 -14.03 -12.28 -11.17
C ASP A 490 -13.48 -12.90 -9.87
N LEU A 491 -13.38 -12.06 -8.83
CA LEU A 491 -12.69 -12.36 -7.58
C LEU A 491 -13.62 -12.45 -6.36
N CYS A 492 -14.73 -11.72 -6.35
CA CYS A 492 -15.69 -11.79 -5.26
C CYS A 492 -17.08 -11.37 -5.74
N HIS A 493 -18.11 -11.88 -5.07
CA HIS A 493 -19.51 -11.62 -5.37
C HIS A 493 -20.18 -10.89 -4.19
N LYS A 494 -21.37 -10.33 -4.39
CA LYS A 494 -22.18 -9.71 -3.34
C LYS A 494 -23.65 -9.90 -3.68
N ASN A 495 -24.38 -10.57 -2.79
CA ASN A 495 -25.79 -10.94 -3.00
C ASN A 495 -26.08 -11.79 -4.27
N GLY A 496 -25.06 -12.39 -4.88
CA GLY A 496 -25.15 -13.16 -6.13
C GLY A 496 -24.48 -12.49 -7.33
N ASP A 497 -24.31 -11.17 -7.30
CA ASP A 497 -23.71 -10.39 -8.39
C ASP A 497 -22.18 -10.29 -8.24
N VAL A 498 -21.43 -10.09 -9.33
CA VAL A 498 -19.99 -9.82 -9.24
C VAL A 498 -19.77 -8.49 -8.51
N TYR A 499 -18.79 -8.45 -7.60
CA TYR A 499 -18.49 -7.27 -6.80
C TYR A 499 -17.08 -6.72 -7.04
N HIS A 500 -16.09 -7.59 -7.20
CA HIS A 500 -14.75 -7.21 -7.65
C HIS A 500 -14.17 -8.24 -8.61
N THR A 501 -13.32 -7.76 -9.51
CA THR A 501 -12.68 -8.50 -10.60
C THR A 501 -11.19 -8.18 -10.62
N ILE A 502 -10.35 -9.15 -10.96
CA ILE A 502 -8.92 -8.94 -11.24
C ILE A 502 -8.78 -8.59 -12.73
N ASP A 503 -8.25 -7.43 -13.04
CA ASP A 503 -7.78 -7.07 -14.39
C ASP A 503 -6.27 -7.26 -14.50
N ALA A 504 -5.83 -8.24 -15.30
CA ALA A 504 -4.42 -8.47 -15.58
C ALA A 504 -3.91 -7.75 -16.86
N SER A 505 -4.65 -6.76 -17.38
CA SER A 505 -4.32 -6.08 -18.65
C SER A 505 -3.04 -5.25 -18.58
N LYS A 506 -2.91 -4.39 -17.56
CA LYS A 506 -1.76 -3.46 -17.38
C LYS A 506 -0.77 -3.92 -16.33
N ILE A 507 -1.24 -4.61 -15.29
CA ILE A 507 -0.44 -5.13 -14.18
C ILE A 507 -0.80 -6.60 -14.04
N GLY A 508 0.17 -7.50 -13.88
CA GLY A 508 -0.14 -8.90 -13.70
C GLY A 508 1.10 -9.76 -13.55
N ASN A 509 1.01 -11.03 -13.93
CA ASN A 509 2.14 -11.95 -13.98
C ASN A 509 2.00 -12.91 -15.18
N PRO A 510 2.94 -13.84 -15.42
CA PRO A 510 2.85 -14.77 -16.55
C PRO A 510 1.58 -15.65 -16.60
N CYS A 511 0.84 -15.81 -15.50
CA CYS A 511 -0.43 -16.57 -15.50
C CYS A 511 -1.54 -15.90 -16.33
N ARG A 512 -1.38 -14.62 -16.71
CA ARG A 512 -2.25 -13.93 -17.68
C ARG A 512 -2.23 -14.54 -19.09
N PHE A 513 -1.23 -15.36 -19.42
CA PHE A 513 -1.07 -16.02 -20.72
C PHE A 513 -1.54 -17.49 -20.72
N ILE A 514 -2.24 -17.95 -19.68
CA ILE A 514 -2.83 -19.30 -19.66
C ILE A 514 -4.12 -19.23 -20.49
N ASN A 515 -4.13 -19.87 -21.66
CA ASN A 515 -5.22 -19.75 -22.62
C ASN A 515 -6.47 -20.57 -22.25
N HIS A 516 -7.59 -20.29 -22.93
CA HIS A 516 -8.81 -21.10 -22.79
C HIS A 516 -8.63 -22.51 -23.38
N SER A 517 -9.19 -23.51 -22.73
CA SER A 517 -9.52 -24.78 -23.37
C SER A 517 -10.72 -25.46 -22.69
N LYS A 518 -11.53 -26.17 -23.49
CA LYS A 518 -12.56 -27.10 -23.02
C LYS A 518 -12.02 -28.37 -22.36
N ASN A 519 -10.79 -28.75 -22.68
CA ASN A 519 -10.09 -29.90 -22.11
C ASN A 519 -8.86 -29.41 -21.31
N PRO A 520 -9.05 -28.54 -20.31
CA PRO A 520 -7.95 -27.87 -19.65
C PRO A 520 -7.10 -28.82 -18.81
N ASN A 521 -5.81 -28.49 -18.66
CA ASN A 521 -4.93 -29.19 -17.72
C ASN A 521 -4.85 -28.47 -16.36
N LEU A 522 -5.34 -27.23 -16.25
CA LEU A 522 -5.47 -26.48 -15.01
C LEU A 522 -6.94 -26.22 -14.62
N ARG A 523 -7.16 -26.02 -13.33
CA ARG A 523 -8.38 -25.46 -12.76
C ARG A 523 -8.04 -24.27 -11.89
N ALA A 524 -8.79 -23.17 -12.04
CA ALA A 524 -8.73 -22.07 -11.10
C ALA A 524 -9.48 -22.43 -9.81
N LYS A 525 -8.97 -21.96 -8.67
CA LYS A 525 -9.66 -22.00 -7.37
C LYS A 525 -9.38 -20.74 -6.60
N MET A 526 -10.44 -20.15 -6.07
CA MET A 526 -10.35 -19.05 -5.14
C MET A 526 -9.98 -19.58 -3.75
N PHE A 527 -9.02 -18.94 -3.10
CA PHE A 527 -8.51 -19.31 -1.78
C PHE A 527 -8.48 -18.09 -0.85
N GLN A 528 -8.86 -18.31 0.40
CA GLN A 528 -8.75 -17.36 1.49
C GLN A 528 -7.36 -17.48 2.14
N VAL A 529 -6.57 -16.42 2.06
CA VAL A 529 -5.20 -16.35 2.60
C VAL A 529 -5.14 -15.19 3.61
N MET A 530 -5.18 -15.53 4.90
CA MET A 530 -5.16 -14.56 6.01
C MET A 530 -6.23 -13.46 5.94
N GLY A 531 -7.41 -13.75 5.39
CA GLY A 531 -8.48 -12.77 5.14
C GLY A 531 -8.58 -12.27 3.69
N VAL A 532 -7.51 -12.40 2.89
CA VAL A 532 -7.47 -11.91 1.50
C VAL A 532 -7.88 -13.02 0.53
N LYS A 533 -8.78 -12.72 -0.42
CA LYS A 533 -9.13 -13.63 -1.53
C LYS A 533 -8.07 -13.57 -2.63
N ARG A 534 -7.66 -14.74 -3.12
CA ARG A 534 -6.61 -14.92 -4.14
C ARG A 534 -7.00 -16.07 -5.07
N ILE A 535 -6.68 -15.99 -6.36
CA ILE A 535 -7.03 -17.01 -7.36
C ILE A 535 -5.80 -17.85 -7.69
N GLY A 536 -5.80 -19.12 -7.28
CA GLY A 536 -4.72 -20.06 -7.57
C GLY A 536 -5.10 -21.06 -8.67
N PHE A 537 -4.17 -21.32 -9.58
CA PHE A 537 -4.28 -22.42 -10.55
C PHE A 537 -3.71 -23.71 -9.96
N PHE A 538 -4.43 -24.81 -10.18
CA PHE A 538 -4.04 -26.15 -9.74
C PHE A 538 -4.12 -27.13 -10.91
N ALA A 539 -3.16 -28.04 -11.01
CA ALA A 539 -3.16 -29.07 -12.05
C ALA A 539 -4.32 -30.07 -11.86
N VAL A 540 -5.00 -30.42 -12.96
CA VAL A 540 -6.11 -31.40 -12.99
C VAL A 540 -5.61 -32.81 -13.36
N ARG A 541 -4.44 -32.87 -13.99
CA ARG A 541 -3.70 -34.09 -14.35
C ARG A 541 -2.20 -33.85 -14.16
N ASP A 542 -1.38 -34.89 -14.34
CA ASP A 542 0.07 -34.70 -14.46
C ASP A 542 0.39 -33.96 -15.77
N ILE A 543 1.28 -32.98 -15.70
CA ILE A 543 1.68 -32.08 -16.80
C ILE A 543 3.20 -32.20 -16.98
N ARG A 544 3.66 -32.37 -18.21
CA ARG A 544 5.08 -32.50 -18.56
C ARG A 544 5.73 -31.14 -18.77
N GLU A 545 7.04 -31.10 -18.65
CA GLU A 545 7.83 -29.94 -19.07
C GLU A 545 7.67 -29.74 -20.58
N GLY A 546 7.39 -28.49 -20.99
CA GLY A 546 7.06 -28.12 -22.37
C GLY A 546 5.57 -28.17 -22.73
N ASP A 547 4.68 -28.70 -21.87
CA ASP A 547 3.24 -28.67 -22.13
C ASP A 547 2.69 -27.23 -21.99
N GLU A 548 1.83 -26.80 -22.92
CA GLU A 548 1.06 -25.55 -22.79
C GLU A 548 -0.02 -25.69 -21.70
N LEU A 549 -0.24 -24.61 -20.95
CA LEU A 549 -1.17 -24.55 -19.83
C LEU A 549 -2.49 -23.90 -20.25
N PHE A 550 -3.60 -24.52 -19.88
CA PHE A 550 -4.95 -24.07 -20.21
C PHE A 550 -5.91 -24.19 -19.03
N PHE A 551 -6.87 -23.26 -18.92
CA PHE A 551 -8.01 -23.36 -18.00
C PHE A 551 -9.35 -23.08 -18.69
N ASP A 552 -10.47 -23.50 -18.08
CA ASP A 552 -11.79 -23.09 -18.55
C ASP A 552 -12.08 -21.65 -18.07
N TYR A 553 -12.38 -20.76 -19.01
CA TYR A 553 -12.72 -19.36 -18.74
C TYR A 553 -14.18 -19.21 -18.25
N ASN A 554 -14.98 -20.28 -18.30
CA ASN A 554 -16.41 -20.31 -17.96
C ASN A 554 -17.27 -19.32 -18.77
N TYR A 555 -16.82 -18.92 -19.97
CA TYR A 555 -17.55 -18.00 -20.82
C TYR A 555 -18.99 -18.46 -21.11
N ASN A 556 -19.90 -17.49 -21.06
CA ASN A 556 -21.30 -17.67 -21.42
C ASN A 556 -21.46 -17.90 -22.94
N GLN A 557 -22.68 -18.21 -23.40
CA GLN A 557 -22.94 -18.54 -24.81
C GLN A 557 -22.74 -17.36 -25.77
N GLU A 558 -22.81 -16.13 -25.29
CA GLU A 558 -22.64 -14.91 -26.08
C GLU A 558 -21.16 -14.57 -26.24
N GLN A 559 -20.40 -14.58 -25.15
CA GLN A 559 -18.94 -14.47 -25.13
C GLN A 559 -18.29 -15.53 -26.02
N LYS A 560 -18.74 -16.79 -25.98
CA LYS A 560 -18.24 -17.85 -26.85
C LYS A 560 -18.44 -17.55 -28.35
N LYS A 561 -19.53 -16.89 -28.73
CA LYS A 561 -19.75 -16.42 -30.12
C LYS A 561 -18.84 -15.24 -30.44
N ASN A 562 -18.74 -14.25 -29.55
CA ASN A 562 -17.98 -13.02 -29.80
C ASN A 562 -16.46 -13.27 -29.96
N TYR A 563 -15.93 -14.25 -29.23
CA TYR A 563 -14.53 -14.70 -29.31
C TYR A 563 -14.28 -15.85 -30.32
N ASP A 564 -15.25 -16.17 -31.18
CA ASP A 564 -15.13 -17.22 -32.21
C ASP A 564 -14.72 -18.61 -31.64
N LEU A 565 -15.08 -18.87 -30.37
CA LEU A 565 -14.79 -20.11 -29.64
C LEU A 565 -15.80 -21.20 -30.01
N ILE A 566 -15.75 -21.62 -31.27
CA ILE A 566 -16.58 -22.68 -31.84
C ILE A 566 -16.18 -24.04 -31.23
N ASP A 567 -17.18 -24.91 -31.09
CA ASP A 567 -17.14 -26.07 -30.20
C ASP A 567 -16.14 -27.20 -30.55
#